data_AF-A0A973D0B8-F1
#
_entry.id   AF-A0A973D0B8-F1
#
_cell.length_a   1.000
_cell.length_b   1.000
_cell.length_c   1.000
_cell.angle_alpha   90.00
_cell.angle_beta   90.00
_cell.angle_gamma   90.00
#
_symmetry.space_group_name_H-M   'P 1'
#
loop_
_entity.id
_entity.type
_entity.pdbx_description
1 polymer ?
#
loop_
_entity_poly.entity_id
_entity_poly.type
_entity_poly.pdbx_seq_one_letter_code
_entity_poly.pdbx_strand_id
1 'polypeptide(L)'
;MRRAQMFEKHEVAREVLSTRERMSNILATLKGGHFVNFSDLFTPEEGRIGVVVTFLAMLELIKESLLDIVQHELLGPIHIKARADGPGHIESNLLDE
;
A
#
# COMPACT_ATOMS: atom_id res chain seq x y z
N MET A 1 -0.26 -30.10 39.65
CA MET A 1 -0.11 -29.92 38.19
C MET A 1 -1.48 -29.94 37.53
N ARG A 2 -1.95 -28.81 37.00
CA ARG A 2 -3.22 -28.75 36.25
C ARG A 2 -2.92 -28.07 34.91
N ARG A 3 -2.63 -28.88 33.89
CA ARG A 3 -2.39 -28.44 32.52
C ARG A 3 -3.73 -27.96 31.96
N ALA A 4 -3.91 -26.65 31.85
CA ALA A 4 -5.03 -26.08 31.11
C ALA A 4 -4.81 -26.38 29.62
N GLN A 5 -5.75 -27.11 29.05
CA GLN A 5 -5.81 -27.40 27.63
C GLN A 5 -6.26 -26.13 26.90
N MET A 6 -5.31 -25.39 26.33
CA MET A 6 -5.61 -24.41 25.27
C MET A 6 -5.55 -25.16 23.94
N PHE A 7 -6.66 -25.80 23.58
CA PHE A 7 -6.96 -26.12 22.19
C PHE A 7 -8.09 -25.18 21.74
N GLU A 8 -7.82 -23.88 21.79
CA GLU A 8 -8.58 -22.95 20.99
C GLU A 8 -7.96 -23.02 19.59
N LYS A 9 -8.72 -23.57 18.65
CA LYS A 9 -8.42 -23.41 17.24
C LYS A 9 -8.44 -21.91 16.96
N HIS A 10 -7.28 -21.26 16.99
CA HIS A 10 -7.07 -20.04 16.24
C HIS A 10 -7.24 -20.44 14.78
N GLU A 11 -8.49 -20.46 14.30
CA GLU A 11 -8.71 -20.30 12.87
C GLU A 11 -8.02 -18.97 12.54
N VAL A 12 -6.89 -19.07 11.83
CA VAL A 12 -6.18 -17.92 11.29
C VAL A 12 -7.10 -17.31 10.25
N ALA A 13 -8.11 -16.57 10.70
CA ALA A 13 -8.76 -15.58 9.87
C ALA A 13 -7.63 -14.70 9.36
N ARG A 14 -7.50 -14.54 8.03
CA ARG A 14 -6.54 -13.59 7.46
C ARG A 14 -6.80 -12.24 8.12
N GLU A 15 -5.94 -11.84 9.04
CA GLU A 15 -6.03 -10.52 9.65
C GLU A 15 -5.95 -9.49 8.52
N VAL A 16 -6.86 -8.52 8.55
CA VAL A 16 -6.86 -7.44 7.57
C VAL A 16 -5.57 -6.65 7.76
N LEU A 17 -4.80 -6.45 6.67
CA LEU A 17 -3.61 -5.62 6.66
C LEU A 17 -3.86 -4.28 7.35
N SER A 18 -2.96 -3.89 8.26
CA SER A 18 -3.03 -2.57 8.88
C SER A 18 -2.77 -1.45 7.85
N THR A 19 -3.24 -0.23 8.12
CA THR A 19 -2.96 0.93 7.24
C THR A 19 -1.46 1.14 7.05
N ARG A 20 -0.64 0.97 8.10
CA ARG A 20 0.82 1.13 8.04
C ARG A 20 1.49 0.07 7.17
N GLU A 21 1.06 -1.18 7.31
CA GLU A 21 1.54 -2.27 6.47
C GLU A 21 1.13 -2.04 5.01
N ARG A 22 -0.11 -1.58 4.77
CA ARG A 22 -0.58 -1.21 3.43
C ARG A 22 0.27 -0.08 2.81
N MET A 23 0.59 0.96 3.57
CA MET A 23 1.47 2.04 3.10
C MET A 23 2.84 1.51 2.66
N SER A 24 3.41 0.59 3.44
CA SER A 24 4.70 -0.04 3.12
C SER A 24 4.63 -0.84 1.81
N ASN A 25 3.55 -1.59 1.60
CA ASN A 25 3.33 -2.36 0.36
C ASN A 25 3.11 -1.47 -0.87
N ILE A 26 2.38 -0.36 -0.71
CA ILE A 26 2.18 0.63 -1.78
C ILE A 26 3.54 1.19 -2.21
N LEU A 27 4.35 1.70 -1.28
CA LEU A 27 5.67 2.26 -1.61
C LEU A 27 6.60 1.22 -2.25
N ALA A 28 6.56 -0.03 -1.79
CA ALA A 28 7.33 -1.11 -2.39
C ALA A 28 6.93 -1.38 -3.85
N THR A 29 5.63 -1.33 -4.15
CA THR A 29 5.09 -1.50 -5.51
C THR A 29 5.53 -0.35 -6.43
N LEU A 30 5.60 0.87 -5.90
CA LEU A 30 5.93 2.08 -6.64
C LEU A 30 7.44 2.34 -6.82
N LYS A 31 8.32 1.51 -6.24
CA LYS A 31 9.79 1.67 -6.31
C LYS A 31 10.36 1.79 -7.74
N GLY A 32 9.63 1.34 -8.76
CA GLY A 32 10.02 1.45 -10.16
C GLY A 32 9.79 2.82 -10.79
N GLY A 33 9.27 3.81 -10.06
CA GLY A 33 9.16 5.21 -10.52
C GLY A 33 8.19 5.43 -11.70
N HIS A 34 7.40 4.43 -12.07
CA HIS A 34 6.35 4.52 -13.07
C HIS A 34 4.98 4.73 -12.40
N PHE A 35 4.01 5.19 -13.18
CA PHE A 35 2.64 5.27 -12.73
C PHE A 35 2.01 3.88 -12.68
N VAL A 36 1.28 3.61 -11.61
CA VAL A 36 0.51 2.39 -11.35
C VAL A 36 -0.95 2.78 -11.12
N ASN A 37 -1.91 1.96 -11.58
CA ASN A 37 -3.32 2.24 -11.29
C ASN A 37 -3.64 1.94 -9.83
N PHE A 38 -4.54 2.72 -9.24
CA PHE A 38 -5.04 2.46 -7.89
C PHE A 38 -5.58 1.04 -7.70
N SER A 39 -6.26 0.48 -8.71
CA SER A 39 -6.79 -0.88 -8.71
C SER A 39 -5.72 -1.96 -8.57
N ASP A 40 -4.48 -1.67 -8.93
CA ASP A 40 -3.39 -2.63 -8.95
C ASP A 40 -2.68 -2.70 -7.57
N LEU A 41 -3.09 -1.88 -6.61
CA LEU A 41 -2.54 -1.81 -5.24
C LEU A 41 -3.23 -2.75 -4.24
N PHE A 42 -4.26 -3.47 -4.69
CA PHE A 42 -5.00 -4.45 -3.90
C PHE A 42 -5.54 -5.57 -4.79
N THR A 43 -5.90 -6.68 -4.18
CA THR A 43 -6.43 -7.86 -4.86
C THR A 43 -7.96 -7.96 -4.68
N PRO A 44 -8.71 -8.55 -5.63
CA PRO A 44 -10.15 -8.72 -5.51
C PRO A 44 -10.60 -9.46 -4.24
N GLU A 45 -9.77 -10.39 -3.74
CA GLU A 45 -10.03 -11.21 -2.55
C GLU A 45 -10.11 -10.39 -1.26
N GLU A 46 -9.55 -9.18 -1.24
CA GLU A 46 -9.62 -8.27 -0.09
C GLU A 46 -10.98 -7.56 0.01
N GLY A 47 -11.77 -7.60 -1.07
CA GLY A 47 -13.09 -6.99 -1.15
C GLY A 47 -13.10 -5.50 -0.83
N ARG A 48 -14.26 -5.00 -0.39
CA ARG A 48 -14.45 -3.56 -0.12
C ARG A 48 -13.49 -3.02 0.96
N ILE A 49 -13.15 -3.85 1.95
CA ILE A 49 -12.24 -3.44 3.03
C ILE A 49 -10.83 -3.18 2.49
N GLY A 50 -10.32 -4.04 1.61
CA GLY A 50 -9.03 -3.81 0.94
C GLY A 50 -8.99 -2.49 0.17
N VAL A 51 -10.05 -2.18 -0.57
CA VAL A 51 -10.18 -0.91 -1.31
C VAL A 51 -10.12 0.28 -0.36
N VAL A 52 -10.93 0.27 0.72
CA VAL A 52 -11.00 1.39 1.68
C VAL A 52 -9.66 1.58 2.39
N VAL A 53 -9.03 0.51 2.87
CA VAL A 53 -7.74 0.59 3.57
C VAL A 53 -6.65 1.09 2.63
N THR A 54 -6.64 0.64 1.37
CA THR A 54 -5.68 1.10 0.36
C THR A 54 -5.88 2.57 0.02
N PHE A 55 -7.13 3.02 -0.09
CA PHE A 55 -7.45 4.43 -0.30
C PHE A 55 -7.00 5.29 0.88
N LEU A 56 -7.30 4.89 2.13
CA LEU A 56 -6.87 5.61 3.32
C LEU A 56 -5.34 5.65 3.47
N ALA A 57 -4.65 4.54 3.19
CA ALA A 57 -3.20 4.47 3.19
C ALA A 57 -2.58 5.40 2.14
N MET A 58 -3.15 5.44 0.93
CA MET A 58 -2.75 6.37 -0.13
C MET A 58 -2.95 7.83 0.32
N LEU A 59 -4.10 8.17 0.92
CA LEU A 59 -4.36 9.52 1.44
C LEU A 59 -3.35 9.93 2.52
N GLU A 60 -2.93 9.01 3.39
CA GLU A 60 -1.92 9.28 4.40
C GLU A 60 -0.54 9.55 3.76
N LEU A 61 -0.13 8.74 2.79
CA LEU A 61 1.11 8.96 2.04
C LEU A 61 1.12 10.28 1.26
N ILE A 62 -0.04 10.72 0.74
CA ILE A 62 -0.18 12.06 0.12
C ILE A 62 0.06 13.16 1.15
N LYS A 63 -0.47 13.04 2.37
CA LYS A 63 -0.25 14.04 3.43
C LYS A 63 1.23 14.18 3.76
N GLU A 64 1.98 13.07 3.70
CA GLU A 64 3.44 13.05 3.87
C GLU A 64 4.22 13.45 2.60
N SER A 65 3.53 13.85 1.52
CA SER A 65 4.13 14.25 0.25
C SER A 65 4.99 13.15 -0.41
N LEU A 66 4.65 11.87 -0.20
CA LEU A 66 5.40 10.73 -0.74
C LEU A 66 4.93 10.25 -2.12
N LEU A 67 3.78 10.74 -2.60
CA LEU A 67 3.15 10.29 -3.83
C LEU A 67 2.80 11.45 -4.76
N ASP A 68 2.91 11.20 -6.06
CA ASP A 68 2.28 12.00 -7.11
C ASP A 68 1.06 11.26 -7.67
N ILE A 69 -0.02 11.99 -7.92
CA ILE A 69 -1.31 11.43 -8.35
C ILE A 69 -1.87 12.16 -9.55
N VAL A 70 -2.42 11.41 -10.51
CA VAL A 70 -3.12 11.93 -11.68
C VAL A 70 -4.51 11.29 -11.79
N GLN A 71 -5.54 12.14 -11.85
CA GLN A 71 -6.93 11.78 -12.15
C GLN A 71 -7.54 12.85 -13.06
N HIS A 72 -7.89 12.49 -14.29
CA HIS A 72 -8.35 13.46 -15.30
C HIS A 72 -9.84 13.78 -15.23
N GLU A 73 -10.65 12.85 -14.73
CA GLU A 73 -12.11 12.95 -14.69
C GLU A 73 -12.64 12.57 -13.32
N LEU A 74 -13.79 13.13 -12.94
CA LEU A 74 -14.45 12.82 -11.68
C LEU A 74 -14.79 11.32 -11.62
N LEU A 75 -14.33 10.63 -10.57
CA LEU A 75 -14.47 9.18 -10.40
C LEU A 75 -13.82 8.34 -11.52
N GLY A 76 -12.97 8.97 -12.36
CA GLY A 76 -12.15 8.27 -13.34
C GLY A 76 -10.95 7.57 -12.71
N PRO A 77 -10.14 6.86 -13.51
CA PRO A 77 -8.96 6.15 -13.03
C PRO A 77 -7.98 7.05 -12.29
N ILE A 78 -7.42 6.53 -11.19
CA ILE A 78 -6.41 7.20 -10.37
C ILE A 78 -5.08 6.52 -10.63
N HIS A 79 -4.10 7.29 -11.10
CA HIS A 79 -2.74 6.82 -11.34
C HIS A 79 -1.83 7.38 -10.25
N ILE A 80 -0.99 6.53 -9.67
CA ILE A 80 -0.11 6.85 -8.55
C ILE A 80 1.34 6.55 -8.93
N LYS A 81 2.25 7.42 -8.53
CA LYS A 81 3.71 7.23 -8.63
C LYS A 81 4.38 7.65 -7.32
N ALA A 82 5.48 6.97 -6.94
CA ALA A 82 6.32 7.43 -5.83
C ALA A 82 7.06 8.72 -6.22
N ARG A 83 7.07 9.70 -5.32
CA ARG A 83 7.78 10.96 -5.52
C ARG A 83 9.29 10.75 -5.42
N ALA A 84 10.05 11.31 -6.36
CA ALA A 84 11.51 11.14 -6.47
C ALA A 84 12.32 11.86 -5.37
N ASP A 85 11.73 12.84 -4.70
CA ASP A 85 12.35 13.62 -3.62
C ASP A 85 11.73 13.30 -2.23
N GLY A 86 10.88 12.28 -2.14
CA GLY A 86 10.29 11.86 -0.87
C GLY A 86 11.33 11.21 0.08
N PRO A 87 11.19 11.34 1.41
CA PRO A 87 12.07 10.68 2.37
C PRO A 87 12.04 9.16 2.16
N GLY A 88 13.10 8.62 1.54
CA GLY A 88 13.21 7.20 1.17
C GLY A 88 13.66 6.93 -0.27
N HIS A 89 13.77 7.96 -1.12
CA HIS A 89 14.37 7.82 -2.45
C HIS A 89 15.90 7.68 -2.35
N ILE A 90 16.42 6.48 -2.63
CA ILE A 90 17.83 6.29 -2.97
C ILE A 90 17.93 6.62 -4.46
N GLU A 91 18.64 7.70 -4.81
CA GLU A 91 18.89 8.06 -6.20
C GLU A 91 19.47 6.86 -6.96
N SER A 92 18.75 6.38 -7.98
CA SER A 92 19.20 5.28 -8.86
C SER A 92 20.33 5.72 -9.81
N ASN A 93 20.88 6.93 -9.66
CA ASN A 93 21.91 7.50 -10.53
C ASN A 93 23.34 7.05 -10.20
N LEU A 94 23.54 5.98 -9.41
CA LEU A 94 24.87 5.45 -9.08
C LEU A 94 25.25 4.14 -9.81
N LEU A 95 24.51 3.74 -10.85
CA LEU A 95 24.83 2.54 -11.65
C LEU A 95 25.19 2.84 -13.13
N ASP A 96 25.23 4.11 -13.52
CA ASP A 96 25.64 4.55 -14.85
C ASP A 96 26.91 5.44 -14.77
N GLU A 97 28.02 4.89 -14.27
CA GLU A 97 29.40 5.27 -14.64
C GLU A 97 30.36 4.07 -14.51
#